data_AF-A0A151A0V8-F1
#
_entry.id   AF-A0A151A0V8-F1
#
_cell.length_a   1.000
_cell.length_b   1.000
_cell.length_c   1.000
_cell.angle_alpha   90.00
_cell.angle_beta   90.00
_cell.angle_gamma   90.00
#
_symmetry.space_group_name_H-M   'P 1'
#
loop_
_entity.id
_entity.type
_entity.pdbx_description
1 polymer ?
#
loop_
_entity_poly.entity_id
_entity_poly.type
_entity_poly.pdbx_seq_one_letter_code
_entity_poly.pdbx_strand_id
1 'polypeptide(L)'
;MNNLATIRQQNPLVVCYTNDVVKNFTANGLLSLGASPAMSEAPEEAEDFFKVASALLINIGTLNKSQSQDMLKIARIANKSAVPIVFDPVAVGASQFRKTFCHQFLTEVDVTVIKGNASEILALIDDDATMKGTDSAENLDVIGIAQRAQKKFNTTIVITGKEDIIAQEDKIIKLSNGSQMLTKITGAGCLLGGVIASFLNRSLAPSIESVIEAVSIFNIAAEQAESETSPQGPGSFLTRFVDKLYTIEHSEYMQLRQLEEV
;
A
#
# COMPACT_ATOMS: atom_id res chain seq x y z
N MET A 1 -6.68 -8.87 21.04
CA MET A 1 -7.19 -9.22 19.71
C MET A 1 -6.14 -8.76 18.70
N ASN A 2 -5.77 -9.58 17.71
CA ASN A 2 -4.79 -9.17 16.68
C ASN A 2 -5.43 -8.21 15.67
N ASN A 3 -4.63 -7.59 14.79
CA ASN A 3 -5.13 -6.57 13.87
C ASN A 3 -6.12 -7.17 12.85
N LEU A 4 -5.82 -8.35 12.27
CA LEU A 4 -6.72 -9.02 11.34
C LEU A 4 -8.12 -9.29 11.94
N ALA A 5 -8.19 -9.81 13.16
CA ALA A 5 -9.44 -10.05 13.86
C ALA A 5 -10.18 -8.74 14.17
N THR A 6 -9.44 -7.67 14.50
CA THR A 6 -10.00 -6.33 14.72
C THR A 6 -10.64 -5.79 13.44
N ILE A 7 -9.98 -5.92 12.28
CA ILE A 7 -10.52 -5.53 10.96
C ILE A 7 -11.83 -6.27 10.70
N ARG A 8 -11.83 -7.60 10.84
CA ARG A 8 -13.02 -8.43 10.59
C ARG A 8 -14.18 -8.12 11.54
N GLN A 9 -13.90 -7.74 12.78
CA GLN A 9 -14.92 -7.38 13.77
C GLN A 9 -15.48 -5.97 13.55
N GLN A 10 -14.63 -4.99 13.21
CA GLN A 10 -15.00 -3.58 13.17
C GLN A 10 -15.43 -3.10 11.78
N ASN A 11 -15.10 -3.87 10.74
CA ASN A 11 -15.31 -3.52 9.33
C ASN A 11 -14.87 -2.08 9.02
N PRO A 12 -13.59 -1.73 9.25
CA PRO A 12 -13.11 -0.35 9.19
C PRO A 12 -13.38 0.25 7.81
N LEU A 13 -13.91 1.47 7.79
CA LEU A 13 -14.13 2.22 6.56
C LEU A 13 -12.78 2.69 5.99
N VAL A 14 -12.40 2.19 4.82
CA VAL A 14 -11.19 2.61 4.09
C VAL A 14 -11.63 3.40 2.86
N VAL A 15 -11.36 4.70 2.87
CA VAL A 15 -11.62 5.55 1.69
C VAL A 15 -10.47 5.36 0.70
N CYS A 16 -10.79 5.07 -0.55
CA CYS A 16 -9.81 4.79 -1.59
C CYS A 16 -9.98 5.75 -2.77
N TYR A 17 -9.08 6.72 -2.89
CA TYR A 17 -8.89 7.47 -4.13
C TYR A 17 -7.76 6.79 -4.91
N THR A 18 -8.13 5.84 -5.77
CA THR A 18 -7.19 5.00 -6.51
C THR A 18 -7.41 5.08 -8.02
N ASN A 19 -6.53 4.44 -8.77
CA ASN A 19 -6.58 4.46 -10.22
C ASN A 19 -7.70 3.60 -10.80
N ASP A 20 -8.19 3.99 -11.98
CA ASP A 20 -9.39 3.41 -12.61
C ASP A 20 -9.23 1.93 -12.98
N VAL A 21 -7.99 1.46 -13.17
CA VAL A 21 -7.69 0.07 -13.55
C VAL A 21 -7.96 -0.90 -12.39
N VAL A 22 -7.87 -0.43 -11.14
CA VAL A 22 -7.83 -1.32 -9.97
C VAL A 22 -8.93 -1.07 -8.95
N LYS A 23 -9.86 -0.13 -9.20
CA LYS A 23 -10.97 0.21 -8.27
C LYS A 23 -11.73 -1.04 -7.80
N ASN A 24 -12.22 -1.84 -8.76
CA ASN A 24 -12.98 -3.06 -8.46
C ASN A 24 -12.15 -4.08 -7.67
N PHE A 25 -10.91 -4.32 -8.09
CA PHE A 25 -10.04 -5.29 -7.43
C PHE A 25 -9.64 -4.85 -6.01
N THR A 26 -9.37 -3.56 -5.82
CA THR A 26 -9.10 -2.95 -4.51
C THR A 26 -10.30 -3.10 -3.59
N ALA A 27 -11.51 -2.84 -4.09
CA ALA A 27 -12.75 -3.03 -3.34
C ALA A 27 -12.94 -4.48 -2.90
N ASN A 28 -12.86 -5.42 -3.85
CA ASN A 28 -13.09 -6.84 -3.58
C ASN A 28 -12.03 -7.43 -2.63
N GLY A 29 -10.76 -7.04 -2.75
CA GLY A 29 -9.73 -7.48 -1.82
C GLY A 29 -9.95 -6.95 -0.39
N LEU A 30 -10.34 -5.68 -0.24
CA LEU A 30 -10.68 -5.10 1.06
C LEU A 30 -11.92 -5.75 1.69
N LEU A 31 -12.97 -5.98 0.90
CA LEU A 31 -14.16 -6.70 1.34
C LEU A 31 -13.80 -8.11 1.81
N SER A 32 -12.94 -8.80 1.06
CA SER A 32 -12.50 -10.16 1.41
C SER A 32 -11.73 -10.18 2.73
N LEU A 33 -10.87 -9.20 2.97
CA LEU A 33 -10.16 -9.06 4.24
C LEU A 33 -11.09 -8.76 5.43
N GLY A 34 -12.29 -8.21 5.17
CA GLY A 34 -13.28 -7.81 6.16
C GLY A 34 -13.35 -6.31 6.42
N ALA A 35 -12.68 -5.47 5.63
CA ALA A 35 -12.80 -4.01 5.68
C ALA A 35 -14.02 -3.51 4.87
N SER A 36 -14.39 -2.25 5.06
CA SER A 36 -15.45 -1.58 4.30
C SER A 36 -14.84 -0.55 3.34
N PRO A 37 -14.61 -0.87 2.05
CA PRO A 37 -14.05 0.08 1.11
C PRO A 37 -15.08 1.10 0.63
N ALA A 38 -14.65 2.36 0.45
CA ALA A 38 -15.42 3.40 -0.22
C ALA A 38 -14.56 4.15 -1.24
N MET A 39 -14.96 4.13 -2.52
CA MET A 39 -14.26 4.79 -3.62
C MET A 39 -14.75 6.24 -3.79
N SER A 40 -14.79 6.99 -2.68
CA SER A 40 -15.16 8.41 -2.67
C SER A 40 -14.01 9.26 -3.20
N GLU A 41 -14.29 10.04 -4.24
CA GLU A 41 -13.31 10.89 -4.94
C GLU A 41 -13.72 12.37 -4.96
N ALA A 42 -14.91 12.69 -4.46
CA ALA A 42 -15.45 14.04 -4.46
C ALA A 42 -15.01 14.81 -3.19
N PRO A 43 -14.26 15.92 -3.32
CA PRO A 43 -13.86 16.72 -2.16
C PRO A 43 -15.05 17.24 -1.33
N GLU A 44 -16.21 17.39 -1.96
CA GLU A 44 -17.44 17.92 -1.35
C GLU A 44 -18.01 17.02 -0.25
N GLU A 45 -17.78 15.71 -0.31
CA GLU A 45 -18.26 14.74 0.69
C GLU A 45 -17.14 14.26 1.64
N ALA A 46 -15.90 14.68 1.41
CA ALA A 46 -14.73 14.16 2.13
C ALA A 46 -14.82 14.42 3.65
N GLU A 47 -15.30 15.59 4.08
CA GLU A 47 -15.50 15.89 5.50
C GLU A 47 -16.49 14.94 6.18
N ASP A 48 -17.54 14.51 5.47
CA ASP A 48 -18.53 13.58 6.01
C ASP A 48 -17.98 12.16 6.11
N PHE A 49 -17.29 11.70 5.06
CA PHE A 49 -16.63 10.39 5.08
C PHE A 49 -15.55 10.30 6.18
N PHE A 50 -14.73 11.33 6.34
CA PHE A 50 -13.60 11.31 7.28
C PHE A 50 -13.98 11.43 8.76
N LYS A 51 -15.23 11.75 9.09
CA LYS A 51 -15.77 11.59 10.45
C LYS A 51 -15.72 10.13 10.92
N VAL A 52 -15.86 9.17 10.01
CA VAL A 52 -15.98 7.73 10.33
C VAL A 52 -14.92 6.87 9.63
N ALA A 53 -14.18 7.40 8.65
CA ALA A 53 -13.11 6.67 7.98
C ALA A 53 -11.97 6.29 8.94
N SER A 54 -11.48 5.06 8.80
CA SER A 54 -10.30 4.58 9.53
C SER A 54 -8.99 4.94 8.83
N ALA A 55 -9.00 5.08 7.50
CA ALA A 55 -7.84 5.48 6.73
C ALA A 55 -8.24 5.97 5.33
N LEU A 56 -7.30 6.65 4.67
CA LEU A 56 -7.37 7.08 3.27
C LEU A 56 -6.22 6.46 2.48
N LEU A 57 -6.52 5.80 1.36
CA LEU A 57 -5.55 5.45 0.32
C LEU A 57 -5.58 6.52 -0.78
N ILE A 58 -4.41 7.08 -1.12
CA ILE A 58 -4.18 7.91 -2.30
C ILE A 58 -3.23 7.14 -3.23
N ASN A 59 -3.72 6.73 -4.40
CA ASN A 59 -2.91 6.05 -5.42
C ASN A 59 -3.03 6.78 -6.77
N ILE A 60 -1.87 7.10 -7.36
CA ILE A 60 -1.80 7.99 -8.52
C ILE A 60 -1.74 7.26 -9.87
N GLY A 61 -2.08 5.97 -9.94
CA GLY A 61 -1.84 5.13 -11.13
C GLY A 61 -2.37 5.69 -12.46
N THR A 62 -3.55 6.32 -12.47
CA THR A 62 -4.14 6.97 -13.67
C THR A 62 -4.24 8.49 -13.54
N LEU A 63 -3.32 9.11 -12.79
CA LEU A 63 -3.32 10.54 -12.47
C LEU A 63 -3.56 11.44 -13.70
N ASN A 64 -4.53 12.33 -13.56
CA ASN A 64 -4.75 13.46 -14.47
C ASN A 64 -4.82 14.79 -13.71
N LYS A 65 -4.94 15.90 -14.45
CA LYS A 65 -4.93 17.25 -13.86
C LYS A 65 -6.10 17.48 -12.88
N SER A 66 -7.31 17.03 -13.19
CA SER A 66 -8.46 17.21 -12.28
C SER A 66 -8.25 16.40 -11.00
N GLN A 67 -7.92 15.11 -11.15
CA GLN A 67 -7.66 14.21 -10.02
C GLN A 67 -6.54 14.74 -9.12
N SER A 68 -5.47 15.31 -9.68
CA SER A 68 -4.38 15.86 -8.87
C SER A 68 -4.85 16.97 -7.93
N GLN A 69 -5.76 17.84 -8.38
CA GLN A 69 -6.30 18.92 -7.55
C GLN A 69 -7.23 18.37 -6.47
N ASP A 70 -8.04 17.39 -6.79
CA ASP A 70 -9.02 16.82 -5.86
C ASP A 70 -8.35 15.91 -4.82
N MET A 71 -7.35 15.10 -5.22
CA MET A 71 -6.51 14.32 -4.32
C MET A 71 -5.81 15.22 -3.28
N LEU A 72 -5.26 16.36 -3.67
CA LEU A 72 -4.66 17.34 -2.74
C LEU A 72 -5.68 17.91 -1.76
N LYS A 73 -6.86 18.32 -2.24
CA LYS A 73 -7.93 18.84 -1.36
C LYS A 73 -8.36 17.79 -0.35
N ILE A 74 -8.66 16.58 -0.82
CA ILE A 74 -9.12 15.47 0.02
C ILE A 74 -8.06 15.10 1.06
N ALA A 75 -6.80 14.97 0.65
CA ALA A 75 -5.71 14.65 1.58
C ALA A 75 -5.52 15.71 2.68
N ARG A 76 -5.64 17.00 2.34
CA ARG A 76 -5.63 18.09 3.33
C ARG A 76 -6.82 18.01 4.29
N ILE A 77 -8.01 17.62 3.81
CA ILE A 77 -9.18 17.39 4.67
C ILE A 77 -8.95 16.19 5.59
N ALA A 78 -8.33 15.11 5.09
CA ALA A 78 -7.96 13.95 5.89
C ALA A 78 -6.96 14.31 7.01
N ASN A 79 -5.92 15.11 6.73
CA ASN A 79 -5.01 15.61 7.78
C ASN A 79 -5.76 16.43 8.84
N LYS A 80 -6.64 17.37 8.44
CA LYS A 80 -7.48 18.13 9.39
C LYS A 80 -8.39 17.24 10.23
N SER A 81 -8.81 16.10 9.68
CA SER A 81 -9.70 15.13 10.33
C SER A 81 -8.97 14.05 11.11
N ALA A 82 -7.63 14.12 11.18
CA ALA A 82 -6.77 13.10 11.78
C ALA A 82 -7.03 11.69 11.20
N VAL A 83 -7.24 11.60 9.89
CA VAL A 83 -7.35 10.33 9.17
C VAL A 83 -5.98 9.99 8.58
N PRO A 84 -5.40 8.81 8.88
CA PRO A 84 -4.10 8.43 8.36
C PRO A 84 -4.15 8.17 6.86
N ILE A 85 -3.06 8.49 6.17
CA ILE A 85 -2.97 8.44 4.71
C ILE A 85 -1.90 7.44 4.29
N VAL A 86 -2.29 6.48 3.45
CA VAL A 86 -1.35 5.64 2.68
C VAL A 86 -1.21 6.25 1.29
N PHE A 87 0.03 6.57 0.90
CA PHE A 87 0.34 7.15 -0.40
C PHE A 87 1.11 6.14 -1.28
N ASP A 88 0.57 5.88 -2.47
CA ASP A 88 1.14 4.98 -3.47
C ASP A 88 1.54 5.78 -4.74
N PRO A 89 2.83 6.16 -4.87
CA PRO A 89 3.36 7.05 -5.90
C PRO A 89 3.59 6.30 -7.23
N VAL A 90 2.61 5.52 -7.68
CA VAL A 90 2.71 4.60 -8.83
C VAL A 90 3.36 5.28 -10.04
N ALA A 91 4.43 4.66 -10.52
CA ALA A 91 5.22 5.08 -11.67
C ALA A 91 5.73 6.53 -11.60
N VAL A 92 6.02 7.06 -10.40
CA VAL A 92 6.47 8.46 -10.22
C VAL A 92 7.69 8.81 -11.07
N GLY A 93 8.65 7.89 -11.22
CA GLY A 93 9.84 8.10 -12.04
C GLY A 93 9.60 8.15 -13.56
N ALA A 94 8.39 7.82 -14.04
CA ALA A 94 8.10 7.68 -15.47
C ALA A 94 7.88 9.03 -16.17
N SER A 95 7.49 10.07 -15.43
CA SER A 95 7.21 11.37 -16.04
C SER A 95 7.39 12.52 -15.06
N GLN A 96 7.75 13.69 -15.60
CA GLN A 96 7.86 14.90 -14.78
C GLN A 96 6.52 15.30 -14.17
N PHE A 97 5.40 15.02 -14.85
CA PHE A 97 4.06 15.31 -14.31
C PHE A 97 3.80 14.57 -12.98
N ARG A 98 4.16 13.28 -12.91
CA ARG A 98 4.02 12.49 -11.67
C ARG A 98 5.01 12.95 -10.60
N LYS A 99 6.28 13.19 -10.96
CA LYS A 99 7.29 13.72 -10.02
C LYS A 99 6.84 15.04 -9.38
N THR A 100 6.43 16.01 -10.19
CA THR A 100 5.97 17.32 -9.70
C THR A 100 4.77 17.17 -8.78
N PHE A 101 3.81 16.31 -9.12
CA PHE A 101 2.65 16.05 -8.25
C PHE A 101 3.06 15.42 -6.92
N CYS A 102 3.87 14.36 -6.93
CA CYS A 102 4.30 13.70 -5.69
C CYS A 102 5.11 14.65 -4.78
N HIS A 103 5.98 15.47 -5.37
CA HIS A 103 6.74 16.48 -4.63
C HIS A 103 5.80 17.49 -3.96
N GLN A 104 4.83 18.03 -4.71
CA GLN A 104 3.83 18.93 -4.14
C GLN A 104 3.00 18.25 -3.04
N PHE A 105 2.52 17.04 -3.31
CA PHE A 105 1.69 16.27 -2.38
C PHE A 105 2.41 16.04 -1.05
N LEU A 106 3.64 15.53 -1.08
CA LEU A 106 4.42 15.24 0.13
C LEU A 106 4.96 16.50 0.84
N THR A 107 4.89 17.68 0.19
CA THR A 107 5.22 18.97 0.84
C THR A 107 4.02 19.54 1.58
N GLU A 108 2.80 19.24 1.13
CA GLU A 108 1.57 19.85 1.63
C GLU A 108 0.70 18.92 2.50
N VAL A 109 1.00 17.63 2.50
CA VAL A 109 0.20 16.58 3.14
C VAL A 109 1.10 15.71 4.01
N ASP A 110 0.72 15.55 5.27
CA ASP A 110 1.31 14.59 6.19
C ASP A 110 0.78 13.18 5.86
N VAL A 111 1.65 12.30 5.37
CA VAL A 111 1.31 10.91 5.08
C VAL A 111 1.79 9.97 6.18
N THR A 112 1.04 8.91 6.41
CA THR A 112 1.32 7.92 7.47
C THR A 112 2.16 6.74 6.96
N VAL A 113 1.94 6.34 5.71
CA VAL A 113 2.74 5.32 5.03
C VAL A 113 2.96 5.72 3.56
N ILE A 114 4.18 5.59 3.06
CA ILE A 114 4.48 5.64 1.63
C ILE A 114 4.83 4.22 1.17
N LYS A 115 4.08 3.69 0.19
CA LYS A 115 4.29 2.34 -0.34
C LYS A 115 4.59 2.40 -1.83
N GLY A 116 5.72 1.85 -2.28
CA GLY A 116 6.10 1.78 -3.70
C GLY A 116 7.16 0.71 -3.93
N ASN A 117 7.57 0.46 -5.17
CA ASN A 117 8.76 -0.34 -5.42
C ASN A 117 10.04 0.50 -5.23
N ALA A 118 11.21 -0.16 -5.26
CA ALA A 118 12.50 0.51 -4.99
C ALA A 118 12.77 1.69 -5.94
N SER A 119 12.38 1.58 -7.22
CA SER A 119 12.58 2.64 -8.21
C SER A 119 11.64 3.84 -7.99
N GLU A 120 10.42 3.59 -7.54
CA GLU A 120 9.44 4.64 -7.21
C GLU A 120 9.88 5.42 -5.98
N ILE A 121 10.27 4.73 -4.91
CA ILE A 121 10.75 5.38 -3.69
C ILE A 121 12.05 6.14 -3.93
N LEU A 122 12.97 5.57 -4.72
CA LEU A 122 14.19 6.26 -5.12
C LEU A 122 13.88 7.58 -5.86
N ALA A 123 12.92 7.56 -6.80
CA ALA A 123 12.50 8.73 -7.55
C ALA A 123 11.76 9.80 -6.71
N LEU A 124 11.32 9.49 -5.49
CA LEU A 124 10.81 10.49 -4.54
C LEU A 124 11.92 11.17 -3.73
N ILE A 125 13.01 10.45 -3.47
CA ILE A 125 14.11 10.97 -2.65
C ILE A 125 15.20 11.65 -3.48
N ASP A 126 15.32 11.28 -4.75
CA ASP A 126 16.31 11.76 -5.70
C ASP A 126 15.62 12.34 -6.96
N ASP A 127 15.76 13.65 -7.15
CA ASP A 127 15.11 14.37 -8.25
C ASP A 127 15.71 13.96 -9.62
N ASP A 128 16.98 13.58 -9.65
CA ASP A 128 17.73 13.20 -10.86
C ASP A 128 17.55 11.71 -11.23
N ALA A 129 16.98 10.90 -10.33
CA ALA A 129 16.67 9.51 -10.61
C ALA A 129 15.66 9.41 -11.75
N THR A 130 16.12 8.98 -12.93
CA THR A 130 15.26 8.69 -14.09
C THR A 130 14.91 7.21 -14.11
N MET A 131 13.70 6.88 -14.59
CA MET A 131 13.30 5.50 -14.85
C MET A 131 14.08 4.97 -16.07
N LYS A 132 15.39 4.76 -15.92
CA LYS A 132 16.12 3.83 -16.80
C LYS A 132 15.49 2.48 -16.54
N GLY A 133 14.97 1.88 -17.59
CA GLY A 133 14.13 0.69 -17.56
C GLY A 133 14.64 -0.39 -16.60
N THR A 134 13.69 -1.22 -16.19
CA THR A 134 13.70 -2.44 -15.38
C THR A 134 14.95 -3.33 -15.32
N ASP A 135 16.01 -3.05 -16.08
CA ASP A 135 17.28 -3.78 -16.17
C ASP A 135 18.35 -3.31 -15.15
N SER A 136 18.07 -2.31 -14.32
CA SER A 136 18.99 -1.84 -13.25
C SER A 136 18.47 -2.04 -11.82
N ALA A 137 17.28 -2.63 -11.67
CA ALA A 137 16.63 -2.81 -10.36
C ALA A 137 17.33 -3.84 -9.46
N GLU A 138 18.06 -4.81 -10.02
CA GLU A 138 18.70 -5.90 -9.25
C GLU A 138 19.89 -5.45 -8.39
N ASN A 139 20.45 -4.26 -8.63
CA ASN A 139 21.61 -3.74 -7.91
C ASN A 139 21.30 -2.53 -7.01
N LEU A 140 20.03 -2.22 -6.78
CA LEU A 140 19.66 -1.11 -5.90
C LEU A 140 19.88 -1.50 -4.43
N ASP A 141 20.52 -0.60 -3.68
CA ASP A 141 20.58 -0.67 -2.22
C ASP A 141 19.20 -0.34 -1.63
N VAL A 142 18.31 -1.33 -1.61
CA VAL A 142 16.91 -1.16 -1.19
C VAL A 142 16.82 -0.70 0.27
N ILE A 143 17.68 -1.23 1.15
CA ILE A 143 17.72 -0.88 2.57
C ILE A 143 18.16 0.58 2.72
N GLY A 144 19.23 1.00 2.06
CA GLY A 144 19.67 2.39 2.08
C GLY A 144 18.65 3.36 1.46
N ILE A 145 17.90 2.94 0.43
CA ILE A 145 16.78 3.72 -0.12
C ILE A 145 15.68 3.89 0.94
N ALA A 146 15.27 2.80 1.60
CA ALA A 146 14.25 2.82 2.64
C ALA A 146 14.65 3.74 3.81
N GLN A 147 15.89 3.63 4.31
CA GLN A 147 16.44 4.49 5.36
C GLN A 147 16.41 5.97 4.97
N ARG A 148 16.90 6.31 3.78
CA ARG A 148 16.93 7.71 3.32
C ARG A 148 15.53 8.26 3.14
N ALA A 149 14.60 7.47 2.60
CA ALA A 149 13.20 7.87 2.46
C ALA A 149 12.50 8.07 3.80
N GLN A 150 12.68 7.12 4.73
CA GLN A 150 12.10 7.20 6.08
C GLN A 150 12.60 8.48 6.78
N LYS A 151 13.89 8.77 6.71
CA LYS A 151 14.48 9.98 7.30
C LYS A 151 14.02 11.27 6.60
N LYS A 152 13.88 11.26 5.27
CA LYS A 152 13.45 12.44 4.49
C LYS A 152 12.00 12.82 4.79
N PHE A 153 11.11 11.82 4.85
CA PHE A 153 9.66 12.04 4.97
C PHE A 153 9.14 11.87 6.39
N ASN A 154 9.96 11.36 7.32
CA ASN A 154 9.58 11.07 8.71
C ASN A 154 8.28 10.26 8.81
N THR A 155 8.15 9.24 7.97
CA THR A 155 6.95 8.40 7.83
C THR A 155 7.35 6.95 7.58
N THR A 156 6.41 6.02 7.72
CA THR A 156 6.69 4.60 7.45
C THR A 156 6.86 4.40 5.94
N ILE A 157 7.94 3.72 5.54
CA ILE A 157 8.22 3.40 4.15
C ILE A 157 8.06 1.89 3.94
N VAL A 158 7.28 1.52 2.93
CA VAL A 158 7.14 0.14 2.47
C VAL A 158 7.66 0.05 1.05
N ILE A 159 8.78 -0.66 0.87
CA ILE A 159 9.35 -0.95 -0.45
C ILE A 159 8.98 -2.37 -0.84
N THR A 160 8.18 -2.53 -1.89
CA THR A 160 7.77 -3.86 -2.37
C THR A 160 8.76 -4.44 -3.37
N GLY A 161 8.99 -5.75 -3.33
CA GLY A 161 9.95 -6.43 -4.20
C GLY A 161 9.87 -7.96 -4.15
N LYS A 162 10.99 -8.63 -4.47
CA LYS A 162 11.16 -10.07 -4.18
C LYS A 162 11.18 -10.31 -2.67
N GLU A 163 11.84 -9.40 -1.96
CA GLU A 163 11.72 -9.22 -0.53
C GLU A 163 11.15 -7.81 -0.33
N ASP A 164 10.20 -7.69 0.59
CA ASP A 164 9.64 -6.40 0.95
C ASP A 164 10.42 -5.80 2.12
N ILE A 165 10.67 -4.49 2.09
CA ILE A 165 11.37 -3.76 3.14
C ILE A 165 10.41 -2.77 3.79
N ILE A 166 10.29 -2.82 5.11
CA ILE A 166 9.53 -1.86 5.92
C ILE A 166 10.52 -1.09 6.79
N ALA A 167 10.58 0.22 6.61
CA ALA A 167 11.39 1.11 7.45
C ALA A 167 10.49 2.05 8.23
N GLN A 168 10.67 2.07 9.56
CA GLN A 168 9.96 2.98 10.46
C GLN A 168 10.87 3.34 11.63
N GLU A 169 11.08 4.64 11.84
CA GLU A 169 12.03 5.16 12.83
C GLU A 169 13.42 4.52 12.62
N ASP A 170 14.01 3.95 13.68
CA ASP A 170 15.32 3.29 13.62
C ASP A 170 15.24 1.79 13.27
N LYS A 171 14.05 1.28 12.89
CA LYS A 171 13.84 -0.14 12.57
C LYS A 171 13.67 -0.40 11.09
N ILE A 172 14.27 -1.49 10.62
CA ILE A 172 14.14 -1.98 9.26
C ILE A 172 13.83 -3.46 9.31
N ILE A 173 12.70 -3.83 8.72
CA ILE A 173 12.24 -5.22 8.66
C ILE A 173 12.20 -5.65 7.21
N LYS A 174 12.77 -6.82 6.94
CA LYS A 174 12.71 -7.52 5.67
C LYS A 174 11.69 -8.65 5.77
N LEU A 175 10.81 -8.73 4.79
CA LEU A 175 9.80 -9.78 4.65
C LEU A 175 10.06 -10.58 3.38
N SER A 176 10.07 -11.91 3.50
CA SER A 176 10.44 -12.81 2.40
C SER A 176 9.29 -13.73 1.94
N ASN A 177 8.06 -13.48 2.42
CA ASN A 177 6.87 -14.13 1.87
C ASN A 177 6.46 -13.50 0.54
N GLY A 178 5.81 -14.27 -0.33
CA GLY A 178 5.11 -13.75 -1.51
C GLY A 178 5.03 -14.74 -2.65
N SER A 179 4.32 -14.35 -3.72
CA SER A 179 4.13 -15.16 -4.92
C SER A 179 4.53 -14.39 -6.17
N GLN A 180 5.25 -15.05 -7.09
CA GLN A 180 5.56 -14.45 -8.39
C GLN A 180 4.29 -14.18 -9.21
N MET A 181 3.20 -14.91 -8.95
CA MET A 181 1.91 -14.72 -9.63
C MET A 181 1.27 -13.36 -9.33
N LEU A 182 1.65 -12.69 -8.23
CA LEU A 182 1.24 -11.30 -7.97
C LEU A 182 1.70 -10.34 -9.07
N THR A 183 2.80 -10.64 -9.77
CA THR A 183 3.29 -9.86 -10.92
C THR A 183 2.48 -10.08 -12.19
N LYS A 184 1.60 -11.09 -12.20
CA LYS A 184 0.79 -11.49 -13.36
C LYS A 184 -0.67 -11.04 -13.26
N ILE A 185 -1.04 -10.37 -12.17
CA ILE A 185 -2.37 -9.77 -11.98
C ILE A 185 -2.23 -8.25 -11.86
N THR A 186 -3.10 -7.51 -12.56
CA THR A 186 -3.07 -6.05 -12.47
C THR A 186 -3.53 -5.60 -11.08
N GLY A 187 -2.84 -4.62 -10.51
CA GLY A 187 -3.26 -4.01 -9.26
C GLY A 187 -2.95 -4.75 -7.96
N ALA A 188 -2.15 -5.84 -7.97
CA ALA A 188 -1.68 -6.49 -6.74
C ALA A 188 -1.07 -5.48 -5.75
N GLY A 189 -0.06 -4.73 -6.21
CA GLY A 189 0.59 -3.71 -5.37
C GLY A 189 -0.34 -2.55 -4.98
N CYS A 190 -1.33 -2.20 -5.82
CA CYS A 190 -2.29 -1.15 -5.50
C CYS A 190 -3.29 -1.60 -4.41
N LEU A 191 -3.77 -2.84 -4.50
CA LEU A 191 -4.60 -3.45 -3.45
C LEU A 191 -3.81 -3.53 -2.13
N LEU A 192 -2.52 -3.88 -2.16
CA LEU A 192 -1.68 -3.89 -0.96
C LEU A 192 -1.66 -2.53 -0.25
N GLY A 193 -1.66 -1.41 -0.99
CA GLY A 193 -1.81 -0.08 -0.39
C GLY A 193 -3.13 0.08 0.39
N GLY A 194 -4.24 -0.43 -0.17
CA GLY A 194 -5.53 -0.47 0.52
C GLY A 194 -5.50 -1.38 1.75
N VAL A 195 -4.89 -2.56 1.63
CA VAL A 195 -4.73 -3.50 2.74
C VAL A 195 -3.95 -2.83 3.87
N ILE A 196 -2.79 -2.22 3.61
CA ILE A 196 -2.05 -1.45 4.63
C ILE A 196 -2.95 -0.39 5.28
N ALA A 197 -3.74 0.36 4.51
CA ALA A 197 -4.65 1.37 5.03
C ALA A 197 -5.68 0.76 6.03
N SER A 198 -6.20 -0.44 5.77
CA SER A 198 -7.13 -1.12 6.66
C SER A 198 -6.52 -1.53 8.02
N PHE A 199 -5.19 -1.72 8.08
CA PHE A 199 -4.46 -2.07 9.31
C PHE A 199 -4.07 -0.84 10.15
N LEU A 200 -4.30 0.39 9.67
CA LEU A 200 -3.90 1.59 10.41
C LEU A 200 -4.83 1.93 11.57
N ASN A 201 -6.09 1.48 11.52
CA ASN A 201 -7.10 1.68 12.58
C ASN A 201 -7.18 3.14 13.10
N ARG A 202 -7.21 4.11 12.17
CA ARG A 202 -7.20 5.56 12.46
C ARG A 202 -5.97 6.08 13.23
N SER A 203 -4.91 5.29 13.37
CA SER A 203 -3.67 5.73 13.99
C SER A 203 -2.83 6.55 13.01
N LEU A 204 -2.47 7.78 13.40
CA LEU A 204 -1.52 8.62 12.68
C LEU A 204 -0.06 8.18 12.87
N ALA A 205 0.21 7.36 13.88
CA ALA A 205 1.51 6.76 14.18
C ALA A 205 1.30 5.24 14.42
N PRO A 206 0.98 4.47 13.36
CA PRO A 206 0.75 3.03 13.48
C PRO A 206 2.01 2.35 13.97
N SER A 207 1.87 1.25 14.70
CA SER A 207 3.04 0.42 15.04
C SER A 207 3.60 -0.25 13.78
N ILE A 208 4.91 -0.48 13.74
CA ILE A 208 5.54 -1.21 12.63
C ILE A 208 4.91 -2.60 12.45
N GLU A 209 4.51 -3.23 13.56
CA GLU A 209 3.82 -4.53 13.58
C GLU A 209 2.51 -4.52 12.79
N SER A 210 1.76 -3.41 12.80
CA SER A 210 0.53 -3.28 12.01
C SER A 210 0.81 -3.32 10.51
N VAL A 211 1.92 -2.71 10.07
CA VAL A 211 2.33 -2.68 8.66
C VAL A 211 2.95 -4.02 8.26
N ILE A 212 3.76 -4.63 9.13
CA ILE A 212 4.30 -5.99 8.94
C ILE A 212 3.16 -7.00 8.79
N GLU A 213 2.19 -7.00 9.70
CA GLU A 213 1.04 -7.92 9.66
C GLU A 213 0.25 -7.75 8.36
N ALA A 214 0.01 -6.51 7.91
CA ALA A 214 -0.68 -6.23 6.65
C ALA A 214 0.04 -6.84 5.42
N VAL A 215 1.35 -6.58 5.29
CA VAL A 215 2.15 -7.07 4.16
C VAL A 215 2.30 -8.59 4.21
N SER A 216 2.59 -9.15 5.38
CA SER A 216 2.72 -10.60 5.55
C SER A 216 1.42 -11.34 5.26
N ILE A 217 0.27 -10.89 5.76
CA ILE A 217 -1.04 -11.52 5.48
C ILE A 217 -1.32 -11.53 3.98
N PHE A 218 -1.07 -10.41 3.30
CA PHE A 218 -1.25 -10.30 1.86
C PHE A 218 -0.37 -11.31 1.10
N ASN A 219 0.91 -11.38 1.45
CA ASN A 219 1.87 -12.26 0.79
C ASN A 219 1.66 -13.73 1.11
N ILE A 220 1.32 -14.08 2.35
CA ILE A 220 1.02 -15.47 2.76
C ILE A 220 -0.26 -15.95 2.05
N ALA A 221 -1.29 -15.11 1.96
CA ALA A 221 -2.49 -15.43 1.20
C ALA A 221 -2.15 -15.69 -0.29
N ALA A 222 -1.20 -14.95 -0.86
CA ALA A 222 -0.72 -15.16 -2.22
C ALA A 222 0.06 -16.48 -2.37
N GLU A 223 0.95 -16.82 -1.43
CA GLU A 223 1.67 -18.10 -1.42
C GLU A 223 0.71 -19.29 -1.39
N GLN A 224 -0.28 -19.24 -0.50
CA GLN A 224 -1.30 -20.27 -0.41
C GLN A 224 -2.12 -20.37 -1.69
N ALA A 225 -2.48 -19.23 -2.29
CA ALA A 225 -3.24 -19.23 -3.53
C ALA A 225 -2.47 -19.82 -4.71
N GLU A 226 -1.18 -19.53 -4.82
CA GLU A 226 -0.31 -20.14 -5.83
C GLU A 226 -0.18 -21.65 -5.60
N SER A 227 -0.01 -22.09 -4.36
CA SER A 227 0.11 -23.52 -4.03
C SER A 227 -1.12 -24.35 -4.44
N GLU A 228 -2.31 -23.76 -4.40
CA GLU A 228 -3.56 -24.44 -4.76
C GLU A 228 -3.95 -24.31 -6.24
N THR A 229 -3.37 -23.34 -6.95
CA THR A 229 -3.74 -23.07 -8.34
C THR A 229 -2.65 -23.40 -9.34
N SER A 230 -1.41 -23.62 -8.95
CA SER A 230 -0.36 -24.03 -9.88
C SER A 230 -0.67 -25.40 -10.49
N PRO A 231 -0.61 -25.59 -11.83
CA PRO A 231 -0.12 -24.68 -12.87
C PRO A 231 -1.24 -23.97 -13.69
N GLN A 232 -2.44 -23.79 -13.16
CA GLN A 232 -3.65 -23.31 -13.86
C GLN A 232 -3.58 -21.86 -14.40
N GLY A 233 -2.59 -21.08 -13.99
CA GLY A 233 -2.35 -19.73 -14.52
C GLY A 233 -3.00 -18.58 -13.73
N PRO A 234 -2.80 -17.32 -14.18
CA PRO A 234 -3.06 -16.12 -13.37
C PRO A 234 -4.54 -15.82 -13.13
N GLY A 235 -5.45 -16.29 -13.98
CA GLY A 235 -6.90 -16.14 -13.78
C GLY A 235 -7.38 -16.93 -12.56
N SER A 236 -7.03 -18.23 -12.48
CA SER A 236 -7.34 -19.07 -11.32
C SER A 236 -6.67 -18.54 -10.06
N PHE A 237 -5.40 -18.12 -10.17
CA PHE A 237 -4.67 -17.50 -9.06
C PHE A 237 -5.39 -16.26 -8.53
N LEU A 238 -5.83 -15.34 -9.39
CA LEU A 238 -6.53 -14.12 -8.96
C LEU A 238 -7.75 -14.45 -8.12
N THR A 239 -8.60 -15.36 -8.59
CA THR A 239 -9.80 -15.79 -7.86
C THR A 239 -9.42 -16.42 -6.52
N ARG A 240 -8.48 -17.38 -6.53
CA ARG A 240 -8.06 -18.06 -5.30
C ARG A 240 -7.38 -17.10 -4.33
N PHE A 241 -6.63 -16.11 -4.81
CA PHE A 241 -5.97 -15.12 -3.97
C PHE A 241 -6.99 -14.29 -3.18
N VAL A 242 -8.08 -13.86 -3.83
CA VAL A 242 -9.17 -13.15 -3.16
C VAL A 242 -9.85 -14.07 -2.11
N ASP A 243 -10.09 -15.34 -2.44
CA ASP A 243 -10.60 -16.33 -1.47
C ASP A 243 -9.64 -16.53 -0.27
N LYS A 244 -8.33 -16.48 -0.51
CA LYS A 244 -7.31 -16.61 0.55
C LYS A 244 -7.22 -15.40 1.45
N LEU A 245 -7.43 -14.18 0.93
CA LEU A 245 -7.59 -12.99 1.79
C LEU A 245 -8.79 -13.12 2.75
N TYR A 246 -9.86 -13.77 2.30
CA TYR A 246 -11.04 -14.05 3.14
C TYR A 246 -10.79 -15.14 4.17
N THR A 247 -10.12 -16.23 3.77
CA THR A 247 -9.99 -17.43 4.61
C THR A 247 -8.77 -17.43 5.54
N ILE A 248 -7.74 -16.62 5.25
CA ILE A 248 -6.50 -16.61 6.05
C ILE A 248 -6.79 -16.33 7.53
N GLU A 249 -6.18 -17.09 8.40
CA GLU A 249 -6.26 -16.92 9.85
C GLU A 249 -4.97 -16.34 10.43
N HIS A 250 -5.10 -15.69 11.59
CA HIS A 250 -3.93 -15.16 12.30
C HIS A 250 -2.94 -16.27 12.73
N SER A 251 -3.43 -17.49 12.98
CA SER A 251 -2.61 -18.67 13.25
C SER A 251 -1.66 -18.97 12.08
N GLU A 252 -2.16 -18.90 10.84
CA GLU A 252 -1.38 -19.10 9.62
C GLU A 252 -0.35 -17.98 9.43
N TYR A 253 -0.73 -16.72 9.70
CA TYR A 253 0.23 -15.60 9.73
C TYR A 253 1.38 -15.87 10.71
N MET A 254 1.08 -16.28 11.95
CA MET A 254 2.11 -16.55 12.96
C MET A 254 3.03 -17.71 12.59
N GLN A 255 2.50 -18.71 11.88
CA GLN A 255 3.25 -19.90 11.46
C GLN A 255 4.12 -19.64 10.22
N LEU A 256 3.63 -18.86 9.25
CA LEU A 256 4.21 -18.76 7.92
C LEU A 256 5.00 -17.46 7.69
N ARG A 257 4.89 -16.47 8.58
CA ARG A 257 5.62 -15.20 8.44
C ARG A 257 7.14 -15.42 8.42
N GLN A 258 7.79 -14.88 7.40
CA GLN A 258 9.24 -14.85 7.23
C GLN A 258 9.69 -13.40 7.38
N LEU A 259 10.20 -13.07 8.58
CA LEU A 259 10.62 -11.73 8.95
C LEU A 259 12.05 -11.74 9.51
N GLU A 260 12.83 -10.73 9.15
CA GLU A 260 14.20 -10.49 9.61
C GLU A 260 14.38 -8.98 9.89
N GLU A 261 14.89 -8.62 11.07
CA GLU A 261 15.29 -7.24 11.39
C GLU A 261 16.74 -7.03 10.93
N VAL A 262 17.00 -5.95 10.21
CA VAL A 262 18.29 -5.67 9.54
C VAL A 262 19.00 -4.47 10.15
#